data_AF-A0A2M8GJD7-F1
#
_entry.id   AF-A0A2M8GJD7-F1
#
_cell.length_a   1.000
_cell.length_b   1.000
_cell.length_c   1.000
_cell.angle_alpha   90.00
_cell.angle_beta   90.00
_cell.angle_gamma   90.00
#
_symmetry.space_group_name_H-M   'P 1'
#
loop_
_entity.id
_entity.type
_entity.pdbx_description
1 polymer ?
#
loop_
_entity_poly.entity_id
_entity_poly.type
_entity_poly.pdbx_seq_one_letter_code
_entity_poly.pdbx_strand_id
1 'polypeptide(L)' 'GRNRSHAQNRTPRTFKANIQKVTLKSGESEIKGNFCTKCIKKMRGEIKKMVEKK' A
#
# COMPACT_ATOMS: atom_id res chain seq x y z
N GLY A 1 10.10 -11.22 -10.52
CA GLY A 1 11.07 -11.42 -11.62
C GLY A 1 12.35 -10.66 -11.35
N ARG A 2 13.50 -11.17 -11.81
CA ARG A 2 14.79 -10.45 -11.79
C ARG A 2 14.78 -9.33 -12.84
N ASN A 3 15.50 -8.23 -12.60
CA ASN A 3 15.66 -7.19 -13.61
C ASN A 3 16.51 -7.74 -14.78
N ARG A 4 16.27 -7.24 -16.01
CA ARG A 4 17.00 -7.60 -17.22
C ARG A 4 17.53 -6.32 -17.87
N SER A 5 18.81 -6.30 -18.24
CA SER A 5 19.33 -5.25 -19.13
C SER A 5 18.95 -5.53 -20.58
N HIS A 6 19.19 -4.57 -21.47
CA HIS A 6 19.07 -4.78 -22.92
C HIS A 6 19.93 -5.95 -23.43
N ALA A 7 21.11 -6.15 -22.81
CA ALA A 7 22.00 -7.29 -23.06
C ALA A 7 21.57 -8.59 -22.32
N GLN A 8 20.35 -8.64 -21.78
CA GLN A 8 19.79 -9.78 -21.04
C GLN A 8 20.49 -10.15 -19.71
N ASN A 9 21.39 -9.29 -19.20
CA ASN A 9 22.05 -9.53 -17.91
C ASN A 9 21.05 -9.51 -16.77
N ARG A 10 21.18 -10.50 -15.87
CA ARG A 10 20.22 -10.73 -14.78
C ARG A 10 20.72 -10.10 -13.49
N THR A 11 20.08 -9.04 -13.04
CA THR A 11 20.36 -8.48 -11.70
C THR A 11 19.26 -8.88 -10.71
N PRO A 12 19.61 -9.21 -9.46
CA PRO A 12 18.61 -9.47 -8.42
C PRO A 12 17.74 -8.22 -8.26
N ARG A 13 16.42 -8.40 -8.38
CA ARG A 13 15.47 -7.32 -8.09
C ARG A 13 15.25 -7.31 -6.58
N THR A 14 15.75 -6.29 -5.89
CA THR A 14 15.39 -6.07 -4.50
C THR A 14 13.95 -5.56 -4.46
N PHE A 15 13.03 -6.38 -3.96
CA PHE A 15 11.68 -5.93 -3.69
C PHE A 15 11.68 -5.22 -2.34
N LYS A 16 11.78 -3.88 -2.36
CA LYS A 16 11.50 -3.08 -1.17
C LYS A 16 10.00 -2.96 -1.03
N ALA A 17 9.42 -3.78 -0.16
CA ALA A 17 8.02 -3.64 0.20
C ALA A 17 7.82 -2.23 0.82
N ASN A 18 6.99 -1.39 0.18
CA ASN A 18 6.68 -0.06 0.70
C ASN A 18 5.64 -0.20 1.82
N ILE A 19 6.09 -0.75 2.96
CA ILE A 19 5.33 -0.96 4.17
C ILE A 19 5.53 0.25 5.06
N GLN A 20 4.44 0.93 5.39
CA GLN A 20 4.44 2.13 6.21
C GLN A 20 3.69 1.82 7.50
N LYS A 21 4.23 2.26 8.64
CA LYS A 21 3.51 2.31 9.91
C LYS A 21 2.56 3.49 9.86
N VAL A 22 1.26 3.23 9.76
CA VAL A 22 0.25 4.28 9.65
C VAL A 22 -0.90 3.99 10.59
N THR A 23 -1.40 5.04 11.25
CA THR A 23 -2.65 4.98 11.99
C THR A 23 -3.75 5.50 11.08
N LEU A 24 -4.75 4.66 10.78
CA LEU A 24 -5.91 5.04 9.99
C LEU A 24 -7.08 5.29 10.94
N LYS A 25 -7.73 6.46 10.79
CA LYS A 25 -8.95 6.80 11.51
C LYS A 25 -10.15 6.59 10.58
N SER A 26 -11.12 5.81 11.01
CA SER A 26 -12.38 5.57 10.30
C SER A 26 -13.54 5.82 11.25
N GLY A 27 -14.11 7.02 11.22
CA GLY A 27 -15.10 7.46 12.20
C GLY A 27 -14.52 7.45 13.63
N GLU A 28 -15.18 6.75 14.56
CA GLU A 28 -14.75 6.57 15.95
C GLU A 28 -13.67 5.48 16.15
N SER A 29 -13.38 4.69 15.11
CA SER A 29 -12.42 3.57 15.20
C SER A 29 -11.03 3.96 14.70
N GLU A 30 -10.00 3.63 15.50
CA GLU A 30 -8.59 3.78 15.13
C GLU A 30 -7.96 2.40 14.84
N ILE A 31 -7.39 2.24 13.64
CA ILE A 31 -6.66 1.03 13.26
C ILE A 31 -5.18 1.39 13.10
N LYS A 32 -4.33 0.81 13.95
CA LYS A 32 -2.87 0.93 13.90
C LYS A 32 -2.28 -0.30 13.25
N GLY A 33 -1.45 -0.12 12.23
CA GLY A 33 -0.87 -1.26 11.53
C GLY A 33 0.24 -0.91 10.55
N ASN A 34 0.89 -1.96 10.06
CA ASN A 34 1.85 -1.90 8.97
C ASN A 34 1.10 -2.09 7.66
N PHE A 35 0.99 -1.03 6.86
CA PHE A 35 0.22 -1.06 5.62
C PHE A 35 1.10 -0.83 4.41
N CYS A 36 0.81 -1.58 3.34
CA CYS A 36 1.39 -1.30 2.05
C CYS A 36 0.74 -0.05 1.41
N THR A 37 1.45 0.68 0.56
CA THR A 37 0.86 1.85 -0.12
C THR A 37 -0.40 1.55 -0.95
N LYS A 38 -0.46 0.37 -1.59
CA LYS A 38 -1.67 -0.09 -2.29
C LYS A 38 -2.85 -0.27 -1.33
N CYS A 39 -2.56 -0.82 -0.15
CA CYS A 39 -3.51 -1.09 0.91
C CYS A 39 -4.11 0.23 1.43
N ILE A 40 -3.24 1.21 1.69
CA ILE A 40 -3.65 2.57 2.11
C ILE A 40 -4.52 3.24 1.05
N LYS A 41 -4.14 3.16 -0.23
CA LYS A 41 -4.90 3.77 -1.34
C LYS A 41 -6.29 3.15 -1.48
N LYS A 42 -6.39 1.81 -1.39
CA LYS A 42 -7.66 1.09 -1.45
C LYS A 42 -8.58 1.46 -0.28
N MET A 43 -8.05 1.40 0.95
CA MET A 43 -8.81 1.74 2.15
C MET A 43 -9.29 3.19 2.16
N ARG A 44 -8.47 4.16 1.72
CA ARG A 44 -8.94 5.56 1.57
C ARG A 44 -10.14 5.70 0.65
N GLY A 45 -10.16 4.95 -0.47
CA GLY A 45 -11.28 4.94 -1.39
C GLY A 45 -12.55 4.31 -0.79
N GLU A 46 -12.39 3.22 -0.03
CA GLU A 46 -13.49 2.54 0.65
C GLU A 46 -14.08 3.40 1.79
N ILE A 47 -13.22 4.04 2.60
CA ILE A 47 -13.64 4.97 3.66
C ILE A 47 -14.41 6.15 3.07
N LYS A 48 -13.94 6.75 1.97
CA LYS A 48 -14.64 7.87 1.31
C LYS A 48 -16.07 7.48 0.90
N LYS A 49 -16.25 6.29 0.35
CA LYS A 49 -17.58 5.76 -0.04
C LYS A 49 -18.50 5.49 1.16
N MET A 50 -17.94 5.09 2.31
CA MET A 50 -18.71 4.89 3.53
C MET A 50 -19.19 6.21 4.14
N VAL A 51 -18.39 7.27 4.04
CA VAL A 51 -18.76 8.62 4.49
C VAL A 51 -19.81 9.26 3.57
N GLU A 52 -19.66 9.14 2.25
CA GLU A 52 -20.61 9.72 1.26
C GLU A 52 -21.98 9.01 1.23
N LYS A 53 -22.08 7.78 1.75
CA LYS A 53 -23.35 7.02 1.84
C LYS A 53 -24.16 7.32 3.10
N LYS A 54 -23.59 8.06 4.05
CA LYS A 54 -24.18 8.37 5.34
C LYS A 54 -24.77 9.78 5.32
#